data_AF-A0A317JND6-F1
#
_entry.id   AF-A0A317JND6-F1
#
_cell.length_a   1.000
_cell.length_b   1.000
_cell.length_c   1.000
_cell.angle_alpha   90.00
_cell.angle_beta   90.00
_cell.angle_gamma   90.00
#
_symmetry.space_group_name_H-M   'P 1'
#
loop_
_entity.id
_entity.type
_entity.pdbx_description
1 polymer ?
#
loop_
_entity_poly.entity_id
_entity_poly.type
_entity_poly.pdbx_seq_one_letter_code
_entity_poly.pdbx_strand_id
1 'polypeptide(L)'
;MKNNTKSSITLPAPELELVIDLMKTLKAKSKVEVIRRGLTLLKETTDRKSLRDSFKKASEATRGTIQSELDDLNALTSEGLD
;
A
#
# COMPACT_ATOMS: atom_id res chain seq x y z
N MET A 1 -11.07 -7.01 25.02
CA MET A 1 -10.00 -6.09 25.48
C MET A 1 -10.63 -4.71 25.68
N LYS A 2 -10.23 -3.92 26.69
CA LYS A 2 -10.78 -2.55 26.85
C LYS A 2 -10.53 -1.75 25.57
N ASN A 3 -11.53 -1.01 25.10
CA ASN A 3 -11.46 -0.26 23.83
C ASN A 3 -10.37 0.81 23.80
N ASN A 4 -9.86 1.23 24.96
CA ASN A 4 -8.79 2.22 25.09
C ASN A 4 -7.69 1.69 26.04
N THR A 5 -6.63 1.15 25.46
CA THR A 5 -5.40 0.81 26.18
C THR A 5 -4.46 2.00 26.12
N LYS A 6 -3.97 2.48 27.27
CA LYS A 6 -2.93 3.52 27.32
C LYS A 6 -1.57 2.85 27.14
N SER A 7 -0.76 3.40 26.25
CA SER A 7 0.66 3.09 26.11
C SER A 7 1.48 4.36 26.29
N SER A 8 2.66 4.23 26.91
CA SER A 8 3.64 5.30 27.01
C SER A 8 4.77 5.01 26.02
N ILE A 9 5.22 6.04 25.30
CA ILE A 9 6.37 5.98 24.39
C ILE A 9 7.30 7.15 24.71
N THR A 10 8.60 6.92 24.64
CA THR A 10 9.60 7.97 24.77
C THR A 10 10.02 8.40 23.37
N LEU A 11 9.83 9.68 23.06
CA LEU A 11 10.26 10.27 21.80
C LEU A 11 11.54 11.09 22.03
N PRO A 12 12.56 10.97 21.16
CA PRO A 12 13.63 11.95 21.05
C PRO A 12 13.09 13.37 20.85
N ALA A 13 13.83 14.37 21.31
CA ALA A 13 13.41 15.77 21.21
C ALA A 13 13.04 16.21 19.77
N PRO A 14 13.80 15.86 18.71
CA PRO A 14 13.45 16.22 17.34
C PRO A 14 12.12 15.62 16.86
N GLU A 15 11.81 14.40 17.29
CA GLU A 15 10.55 13.74 16.93
C GLU A 15 9.37 14.38 17.64
N LEU A 16 9.55 14.83 18.89
CA LEU A 16 8.53 15.57 19.62
C LEU A 16 8.24 16.93 18.97
N GLU A 17 9.27 17.63 18.51
CA GLU A 17 9.14 18.90 17.76
C GLU A 17 8.35 18.68 16.47
N LEU A 18 8.68 17.64 15.69
CA LEU A 18 7.94 17.27 14.50
C LEU A 18 6.46 17.02 14.79
N VAL A 19 6.14 16.28 15.86
CA VAL A 19 4.75 16.05 16.28
C VAL A 19 4.04 17.36 16.60
N ILE A 20 4.70 18.28 17.29
CA ILE A 20 4.14 19.61 17.63
C ILE A 20 3.87 20.43 16.38
N ASP A 21 4.77 20.44 15.40
CA ASP A 21 4.57 21.20 14.17
C ASP A 21 3.51 20.59 13.25
N LEU A 22 3.43 19.26 13.21
CA LEU A 22 2.33 18.56 12.54
C LEU A 22 1.00 18.84 13.22
N MET A 23 0.95 18.97 14.56
CA MET A 23 -0.28 19.36 15.25
C MET A 23 -0.80 20.70 14.75
N LYS A 24 0.08 21.71 14.62
CA LYS A 24 -0.30 23.05 14.13
C LYS A 24 -0.79 22.98 12.68
N THR A 25 -0.01 22.33 11.82
CA THR A 25 -0.28 22.23 10.38
C THR A 25 -1.59 21.49 10.09
N LEU A 26 -1.84 20.38 10.80
CA LEU A 26 -3.02 19.53 10.60
C LEU A 26 -4.21 19.94 11.46
N LYS A 27 -4.07 20.99 12.29
CA LYS A 27 -5.03 21.42 13.31
C LYS A 27 -5.49 20.26 14.21
N ALA A 28 -4.55 19.38 14.56
CA ALA A 28 -4.85 18.21 15.39
C ALA A 28 -5.05 18.62 16.84
N LYS A 29 -6.01 17.99 17.52
CA LYS A 29 -6.39 18.31 18.91
C LYS A 29 -5.39 17.78 19.93
N SER A 30 -4.60 16.78 19.57
CA SER A 30 -3.63 16.14 20.48
C SER A 30 -2.46 15.50 19.74
N LYS A 31 -1.35 15.29 20.45
CA LYS A 31 -0.19 14.52 19.95
C LYS A 31 -0.61 13.11 19.52
N VAL A 32 -1.48 12.47 20.31
CA VAL A 32 -2.01 11.12 20.03
C VAL A 32 -2.77 11.09 18.71
N GLU A 33 -3.50 12.14 18.35
CA GLU A 33 -4.20 12.23 17.08
C GLU A 33 -3.23 12.24 15.89
N VAL A 34 -2.13 12.99 15.99
CA VAL A 34 -1.07 13.00 14.96
C VAL A 34 -0.48 11.60 14.80
N ILE A 35 -0.14 10.94 15.91
CA ILE A 35 0.41 9.58 15.89
C ILE A 35 -0.58 8.60 15.25
N ARG A 36 -1.88 8.66 15.60
CA ARG A 36 -2.91 7.80 15.01
C ARG A 36 -3.02 8.00 13.49
N ARG A 37 -3.06 9.25 13.02
CA ARG A 37 -3.08 9.56 11.59
C ARG A 37 -1.83 9.03 10.88
N GLY A 38 -0.66 9.17 11.51
CA GLY A 38 0.60 8.62 11.00
C GLY A 38 0.58 7.09 10.90
N LEU A 39 0.05 6.39 11.90
CA LEU A 39 -0.10 4.93 11.87
C LEU A 39 -1.06 4.46 10.78
N THR A 40 -2.17 5.17 10.58
CA THR A 40 -3.10 4.87 9.47
C THR A 40 -2.41 5.04 8.11
N LEU A 41 -1.68 6.14 7.91
CA LEU A 41 -0.93 6.37 6.67
C LEU A 41 0.14 5.30 6.43
N LEU A 42 0.86 4.88 7.49
CA LEU A 42 1.84 3.81 7.40
C LEU A 42 1.19 2.48 6.99
N LYS A 43 0.01 2.17 7.54
CA LYS A 43 -0.77 0.98 7.16
C LYS A 43 -1.17 1.06 5.68
N GLU A 44 -1.80 2.15 5.27
CA GLU A 44 -2.27 2.33 3.88
C GLU A 44 -1.14 2.25 2.85
N THR A 45 0.01 2.84 3.16
CA THR A 45 1.19 2.82 2.27
C THR A 45 1.79 1.42 2.18
N THR A 46 1.82 0.68 3.29
CA THR A 46 2.30 -0.71 3.31
C THR A 46 1.34 -1.63 2.54
N ASP A 47 0.04 -1.48 2.74
CA ASP A 47 -1.00 -2.27 2.05
C ASP A 47 -0.95 -2.02 0.53
N ARG A 48 -0.82 -0.76 0.11
CA ARG A 48 -0.68 -0.39 -1.32
C ARG A 48 0.58 -0.99 -1.94
N LYS A 49 1.70 -1.01 -1.22
CA LYS A 49 2.94 -1.65 -1.69
C LYS A 49 2.73 -3.14 -1.89
N SER A 50 2.16 -3.82 -0.90
CA SER A 50 1.83 -5.25 -0.96
C SER A 50 0.91 -5.58 -2.16
N LEU A 51 -0.10 -4.74 -2.41
CA LEU A 51 -1.01 -4.90 -3.53
C LEU A 51 -0.28 -4.77 -4.89
N ARG A 52 0.59 -3.76 -5.04
CA ARG A 52 1.37 -3.56 -6.27
C ARG A 52 2.32 -4.73 -6.53
N ASP A 53 2.98 -5.23 -5.49
CA ASP A 53 3.88 -6.38 -5.59
C ASP A 53 3.13 -7.65 -5.97
N SER A 54 1.92 -7.84 -5.41
CA SER A 54 1.05 -8.98 -5.74
C SER A 54 0.55 -8.91 -7.17
N PHE A 55 0.12 -7.74 -7.63
CA PHE A 55 -0.30 -7.53 -9.02
C PHE A 55 0.86 -7.79 -9.99
N LYS A 56 2.06 -7.27 -9.70
CA LYS A 56 3.25 -7.51 -10.51
C LYS A 56 3.53 -9.02 -10.65
N LYS A 57 3.52 -9.76 -9.54
CA LYS A 57 3.72 -11.22 -9.56
C LYS A 57 2.65 -11.94 -10.37
N ALA A 58 1.38 -11.56 -10.23
CA ALA A 58 0.29 -12.13 -11.00
C ALA A 58 0.48 -11.86 -12.50
N SER A 59 0.77 -10.62 -12.88
CA SER A 59 1.04 -10.26 -14.28
C SER A 59 2.23 -11.03 -14.86
N GLU A 60 3.33 -11.17 -14.11
CA GLU A 60 4.50 -11.95 -14.55
C GLU A 60 4.16 -13.43 -14.74
N ALA A 61 3.37 -14.01 -13.82
CA ALA A 61 2.95 -15.41 -13.91
C ALA A 61 2.01 -15.68 -15.10
N THR A 62 1.08 -14.77 -15.39
CA THR A 62 0.09 -14.96 -16.48
C THR A 62 0.65 -14.57 -17.85
N ARG A 63 1.75 -13.81 -17.93
CA ARG A 63 2.30 -13.31 -19.20
C ARG A 63 2.68 -14.42 -20.17
N GLY A 64 3.31 -15.49 -19.67
CA GLY A 64 3.71 -16.63 -20.50
C GLY A 64 2.49 -17.39 -21.04
N THR A 65 1.48 -17.60 -20.20
CA THR A 65 0.23 -18.28 -20.56
C THR A 65 -0.55 -17.46 -21.59
N ILE A 66 -0.71 -16.15 -21.37
CA ILE A 66 -1.39 -15.25 -22.30
C ILE A 66 -0.67 -15.23 -23.66
N GLN A 67 0.66 -15.18 -23.68
CA GLN A 67 1.40 -15.18 -24.94
C GLN A 67 1.17 -16.47 -25.73
N SER A 68 1.21 -17.62 -25.06
CA SER A 68 0.91 -18.92 -25.68
C SER A 68 -0.50 -18.98 -26.24
N GLU A 69 -1.50 -18.55 -25.46
CA GLU A 69 -2.90 -18.52 -25.91
C GLU A 69 -3.10 -17.60 -27.13
N LEU A 70 -2.38 -16.48 -27.19
CA LEU A 70 -2.42 -15.53 -28.30
C LEU A 70 -1.77 -16.11 -29.57
N ASP A 71 -0.66 -16.83 -29.41
CA ASP A 71 0.04 -17.51 -30.50
C ASP A 71 -0.82 -18.66 -31.07
N ASP A 72 -1.51 -19.42 -30.21
CA ASP A 72 -2.46 -20.46 -30.61
C ASP A 72 -3.65 -19.89 -31.39
N LEU A 73 -4.21 -18.76 -30.94
CA LEU A 73 -5.28 -18.04 -31.64
C LEU A 73 -4.84 -17.50 -33.00
N ASN A 74 -3.62 -16.98 -33.10
CA ASN A 74 -3.04 -16.50 -34.37
C ASN A 74 -2.85 -17.66 -35.37
N ALA A 75 -2.40 -18.82 -34.91
CA ALA A 75 -2.27 -20.01 -35.74
C ALA A 75 -3.63 -20.46 -36.33
N LEU A 76 -4.69 -20.41 -35.53
CA LEU A 76 -6.05 -20.78 -35.96
C LEU A 76 -6.69 -19.76 -36.92
N THR A 77 -6.32 -18.48 -36.83
CA THR A 77 -6.85 -17.45 -37.74
C THR A 77 -6.19 -17.51 -39.12
N SER A 78 -4.98 -18.06 -39.24
CA SER A 78 -4.33 -18.33 -40.53
C SER A 78 -4.88 -19.55 -41.28
N GLU A 79 -5.58 -20.47 -40.61
CA GLU A 79 -6.14 -21.68 -41.26
C GLU A 79 -7.50 -21.43 -41.97
N GLY A 80 -8.11 -20.25 -41.81
CA GLY A 80 -9.42 -19.91 -42.38
C GLY A 80 -9.41 -19.05 -43.65
N LEU A 81 -8.23 -18.79 -44.23
CA LEU A 81 -8.05 -17.87 -45.38
C LEU A 81 -7.60 -18.57 -46.69
N ASP A 82 -7.62 -19.90 -46.76
CA ASP A 82 -7.46 -20.67 -48.00
C ASP A 82 -8.81 -21.14 -48.58
#